data_AF-A0A0V0GT89-F1
#
_entry.id   AF-A0A0V0GT89-F1
#
_cell.length_a   1.000
_cell.length_b   1.000
_cell.length_c   1.000
_cell.angle_alpha   90.00
_cell.angle_beta   90.00
_cell.angle_gamma   90.00
#
_symmetry.space_group_name_H-M   'P 1'
#
loop_
_entity.id
_entity.type
_entity.pdbx_description
1 polymer ?
#
loop_
_entity_poly.entity_id
_entity_poly.type
_entity_poly.pdbx_seq_one_letter_code
_entity_poly.pdbx_strand_id
1 'polypeptide(L)'
;MPGVPGPIQRQDHEKTVKTYGKVIHFWQVDRGDTLPLGIPQVMMALTRDGQLDQNLAQDVEKRFGVSFDEEREKRAYMEGPAHGIHPLANAGGKGIHTVLREVDCKPIESVPRVFV
;
A
#
# COMPACT_ATOMS: atom_id res chain seq x y z
N MET A 1 1.58 14.80 -1.83
CA MET A 1 3.00 14.62 -2.17
C MET A 1 3.76 15.81 -1.62
N PRO A 2 4.53 15.63 -0.53
CA PRO A 2 5.40 16.67 -0.02
C PRO A 2 6.32 17.23 -1.12
N GLY A 3 6.51 18.55 -1.14
CA GLY A 3 7.38 19.23 -2.11
C GLY A 3 6.79 19.44 -3.52
N VAL A 4 5.58 18.93 -3.81
CA VAL A 4 4.88 19.20 -5.07
C VAL A 4 3.91 20.37 -4.89
N PRO A 5 3.84 21.33 -5.83
CA PRO A 5 2.86 22.41 -5.76
C PRO A 5 1.43 21.86 -5.67
N GLY A 6 0.65 22.41 -4.73
CA GLY A 6 -0.68 21.91 -4.38
C GLY A 6 -1.64 21.69 -5.56
N PRO A 7 -1.75 22.61 -6.55
CA PRO A 7 -2.62 22.40 -7.70
C PRO A 7 -2.26 21.16 -8.54
N ILE A 8 -0.97 20.91 -8.76
CA ILE A 8 -0.47 19.76 -9.53
C ILE A 8 -0.75 18.47 -8.75
N GLN A 9 -0.41 18.47 -7.45
CA GLN A 9 -0.67 17.35 -6.57
C GLN A 9 -2.15 16.97 -6.55
N ARG A 10 -3.05 17.96 -6.41
CA ARG A 10 -4.49 17.72 -6.29
C ARG A 10 -5.09 17.17 -7.59
N GLN A 11 -4.60 17.62 -8.74
CA GLN A 11 -5.02 17.10 -10.05
C GLN A 11 -4.74 15.59 -10.19
N ASP A 12 -3.61 15.11 -9.69
CA ASP A 12 -3.31 13.68 -9.71
C ASP A 12 -4.06 12.92 -8.62
N HIS A 13 -4.23 13.53 -7.44
CA HIS A 13 -5.01 12.94 -6.35
C HIS A 13 -6.48 12.69 -6.75
N GLU A 14 -7.11 13.57 -7.53
CA GLU A 14 -8.48 13.39 -8.05
C GLU A 14 -8.65 12.11 -8.89
N LYS A 15 -7.58 11.67 -9.56
CA LYS A 15 -7.59 10.42 -10.31
C LYS A 15 -7.44 9.23 -9.36
N THR A 16 -6.56 9.32 -8.37
CA THR A 16 -6.21 8.19 -7.51
C THR A 16 -7.20 7.94 -6.37
N VAL A 17 -7.84 8.99 -5.83
CA VAL A 17 -8.78 8.90 -4.69
C VAL A 17 -10.00 8.00 -4.96
N LYS A 18 -10.29 7.76 -6.25
CA LYS A 18 -11.38 6.89 -6.72
C LYS A 18 -11.03 5.40 -6.63
N THR A 19 -9.81 5.07 -6.24
CA THR A 19 -9.29 3.70 -6.18
C THR A 19 -8.82 3.36 -4.76
N TYR A 20 -9.03 2.11 -4.36
CA TYR A 20 -8.43 1.50 -3.18
C TYR A 20 -8.00 0.09 -3.56
N GLY A 21 -6.95 -0.42 -2.93
CA GLY A 21 -6.36 -1.69 -3.34
C GLY A 21 -5.78 -2.48 -2.18
N LYS A 22 -5.50 -3.74 -2.47
CA LYS A 22 -4.62 -4.61 -1.68
C LYS A 22 -3.36 -4.83 -2.49
N VAL A 23 -2.21 -4.84 -1.83
CA VAL A 23 -0.92 -5.01 -2.50
C VAL A 23 -0.17 -6.16 -1.84
N ILE A 24 0.40 -7.05 -2.63
CA ILE A 24 1.29 -8.10 -2.11
C ILE A 24 2.71 -7.53 -2.06
N HIS A 25 3.29 -7.48 -0.87
CA HIS A 25 4.68 -7.08 -0.66
C HIS A 25 5.52 -8.32 -0.36
N PHE A 26 6.60 -8.48 -1.12
CA PHE A 26 7.60 -9.52 -0.87
C PHE A 26 8.75 -9.02 0.02
N TRP A 27 8.81 -7.72 0.26
CA TRP A 27 9.88 -7.08 1.02
C TRP A 27 9.37 -6.49 2.34
N GLN A 28 9.99 -6.92 3.44
CA GLN A 28 9.80 -6.37 4.78
C GLN A 28 11.02 -5.52 5.13
N VAL A 29 10.90 -4.19 5.00
CA VAL A 29 12.02 -3.23 5.12
C VAL A 29 12.62 -3.17 6.53
N ASP A 30 11.85 -3.57 7.53
CA ASP A 30 12.15 -3.57 8.95
C ASP A 30 12.86 -4.84 9.44
N ARG A 31 12.87 -5.92 8.63
CA ARG A 31 13.51 -7.20 8.99
C ARG A 31 15.02 -7.19 8.88
N GLY A 32 15.59 -6.20 8.16
CA GLY A 32 17.04 -6.05 8.00
C GLY A 32 17.68 -6.97 6.95
N ASP A 33 16.89 -7.60 6.07
CA ASP A 33 17.43 -8.44 5.01
C ASP A 33 18.18 -7.64 3.95
N THR A 34 19.28 -8.19 3.46
CA THR A 34 20.07 -7.60 2.37
C THR A 34 19.36 -7.65 1.03
N LEU A 35 18.52 -8.67 0.81
CA LEU A 35 17.74 -8.85 -0.40
C LEU A 35 16.25 -8.69 -0.10
N PRO A 36 15.47 -8.11 -1.03
CA PRO A 36 14.03 -7.92 -0.87
C PRO A 36 13.26 -9.24 -1.11
N LEU A 37 13.67 -10.31 -0.43
CA LEU A 37 13.12 -11.65 -0.54
C LEU A 37 12.40 -12.01 0.76
N GLY A 38 11.12 -12.29 0.63
CA GLY A 38 10.26 -12.61 1.75
C GLY A 38 9.00 -13.30 1.28
N ILE A 39 8.31 -13.91 2.25
CA ILE A 39 7.02 -14.53 2.02
C ILE A 39 6.04 -13.42 1.63
N PRO A 40 5.24 -13.56 0.55
CA PRO A 40 4.29 -12.54 0.12
C PRO A 40 3.32 -12.18 1.25
N GLN A 41 3.37 -10.93 1.73
CA GLN A 41 2.44 -10.39 2.71
C GLN A 41 1.39 -9.51 2.03
N VAL A 42 0.12 -9.67 2.41
CA VAL A 42 -0.97 -8.82 1.92
C VAL A 42 -1.01 -7.53 2.73
N MET A 43 -0.70 -6.41 2.08
CA MET A 43 -0.81 -5.07 2.64
C MET A 43 -2.15 -4.44 2.23
N MET A 44 -2.76 -3.75 3.18
CA MET A 44 -4.08 -3.12 3.03
C MET A 44 -3.93 -1.60 2.91
N ALA A 45 -4.76 -0.99 2.05
CA ALA A 45 -4.92 0.46 2.04
C ALA A 45 -5.77 0.94 3.23
N LEU A 46 -5.50 2.17 3.68
CA LEU A 46 -6.34 2.88 4.65
C LEU A 46 -7.59 3.37 3.93
N THR A 47 -8.76 2.94 4.38
CA THR A 47 -10.06 3.20 3.76
C THR A 47 -11.02 3.98 4.66
N ARG A 48 -10.68 4.18 5.94
CA ARG A 48 -11.47 4.97 6.89
C ARG A 48 -10.59 5.60 7.96
N ASP A 49 -11.11 6.62 8.61
CA ASP A 49 -10.48 7.27 9.75
C ASP A 49 -10.28 6.29 10.92
N GLY A 50 -9.24 6.56 11.72
CA GLY A 50 -8.84 5.73 12.86
C GLY A 50 -8.00 4.49 12.51
N GLN A 51 -7.68 4.25 11.23
CA GLN A 51 -6.77 3.18 10.82
C GLN A 51 -5.29 3.58 10.81
N LEU A 52 -5.00 4.87 10.72
CA LEU A 52 -3.64 5.41 10.75
C LEU A 52 -3.17 5.55 12.20
N ASP A 53 -1.96 5.06 12.48
CA ASP A 53 -1.28 5.34 13.75
C ASP A 53 -0.95 6.83 13.84
N GLN A 54 -1.43 7.48 14.89
CA GLN A 54 -1.27 8.92 15.10
C GLN A 54 0.17 9.34 15.33
N ASN A 55 1.00 8.48 15.93
CA ASN A 55 2.42 8.79 16.13
C ASN A 55 3.14 8.84 14.77
N LEU A 56 2.85 7.87 13.89
CA LEU A 56 3.37 7.87 12.52
C LEU A 56 2.88 9.09 11.73
N ALA A 57 1.62 9.49 11.93
CA ALA A 57 1.06 10.68 11.29
C ALA A 57 1.85 11.95 11.68
N GLN A 58 2.04 12.16 12.98
CA GLN A 58 2.78 13.32 13.52
C GLN A 58 4.25 13.33 13.05
N ASP A 59 4.90 12.17 12.99
CA ASP A 59 6.27 12.05 12.49
C ASP A 59 6.37 12.46 11.02
N VAL A 60 5.39 12.09 10.18
CA VAL A 60 5.32 12.49 8.78
C VAL A 60 5.10 13.99 8.65
N GLU A 61 4.15 14.56 9.39
CA GLU A 61 3.89 16.00 9.41
C GLU A 61 5.15 16.79 9.78
N LYS A 62 5.85 16.37 10.83
CA LYS A 62 7.12 16.98 11.27
C LYS A 62 8.23 16.83 10.24
N ARG A 63 8.38 15.63 9.65
CA ARG A 63 9.46 15.33 8.69
C ARG A 63 9.32 16.13 7.40
N PHE A 64 8.08 16.38 6.96
CA PHE A 64 7.81 17.01 5.67
C PHE A 64 7.28 18.44 5.79
N GLY A 65 7.04 18.94 7.00
CA GLY A 65 6.50 20.28 7.24
C GLY A 65 5.10 20.45 6.65
N VAL A 66 4.25 19.43 6.76
CA VAL A 66 2.88 19.42 6.22
C VAL A 66 1.88 19.22 7.34
N SER A 67 0.64 19.70 7.15
CA SER A 67 -0.50 19.41 8.02
C SER A 67 -1.52 18.55 7.29
N PHE A 68 -1.87 17.40 7.86
CA PHE A 68 -2.90 16.52 7.33
C PHE A 68 -4.29 17.15 7.41
N ASP A 69 -4.57 17.94 8.45
CA ASP A 69 -5.85 18.64 8.58
C ASP A 69 -6.02 19.72 7.51
N GLU A 70 -5.00 20.56 7.29
CA GLU A 70 -5.03 21.55 6.21
C GLU A 70 -5.15 20.89 4.83
N GLU A 71 -4.40 19.81 4.61
CA GLU A 71 -4.44 19.08 3.34
C GLU A 71 -5.76 18.35 3.14
N ARG A 72 -6.44 17.94 4.21
CA ARG A 72 -7.79 17.38 4.18
C ARG A 72 -8.80 18.44 3.77
N GLU A 73 -8.76 19.64 4.36
CA GLU A 73 -9.63 20.76 3.97
C GLU A 73 -9.46 21.13 2.50
N LYS A 74 -8.21 21.26 2.04
CA LYS A 74 -7.90 21.57 0.63
C LYS A 74 -8.37 20.50 -0.35
N ARG A 75 -8.72 19.30 0.11
CA ARG A 75 -9.17 18.16 -0.72
C ARG A 75 -10.62 17.75 -0.44
N ALA A 76 -11.34 18.47 0.42
CA ALA A 76 -12.70 18.13 0.82
C ALA A 76 -13.70 18.05 -0.35
N TYR A 77 -13.39 18.72 -1.46
CA TYR A 77 -14.20 18.72 -2.68
C TYR A 77 -14.02 17.46 -3.55
N MET A 78 -13.03 16.61 -3.24
CA MET A 78 -12.75 15.40 -4.03
C MET A 78 -13.73 14.28 -3.68
N GLU A 79 -14.32 13.65 -4.69
CA GLU A 79 -15.20 12.50 -4.52
C GLU A 79 -14.43 11.18 -4.49
N GLY A 80 -14.82 10.29 -3.57
CA GLY A 80 -14.26 8.94 -3.46
C GLY A 80 -14.73 7.97 -4.56
N PRO A 81 -14.56 6.65 -4.35
CA PRO A 81 -14.98 5.62 -5.30
C PRO A 81 -16.51 5.65 -5.52
N ALA A 82 -16.94 5.65 -6.79
CA ALA A 82 -18.37 5.78 -7.17
C ALA A 82 -19.28 4.68 -6.61
N HIS A 83 -18.75 3.47 -6.40
CA HIS A 83 -19.49 2.34 -5.84
C HIS A 83 -19.23 2.12 -4.34
N GLY A 84 -18.58 3.08 -3.69
CA GLY A 84 -18.13 2.96 -2.31
C GLY A 84 -16.99 1.96 -2.13
N ILE A 85 -16.68 1.69 -0.86
CA ILE A 85 -15.61 0.78 -0.46
C ILE A 85 -16.20 -0.60 -0.23
N HIS A 86 -15.62 -1.62 -0.85
CA HIS A 86 -16.04 -3.00 -0.70
C HIS A 86 -15.94 -3.43 0.77
N PRO A 87 -16.93 -4.13 1.35
CA PRO A 87 -16.93 -4.46 2.79
C PRO A 87 -15.69 -5.22 3.28
N LEU A 88 -15.06 -6.01 2.39
CA LEU A 88 -13.82 -6.77 2.67
C LEU A 88 -12.52 -6.00 2.34
N ALA A 89 -12.60 -4.73 1.93
CA ALA A 89 -11.47 -3.83 1.76
C ALA A 89 -11.21 -3.00 3.04
N ASN A 90 -11.33 -3.65 4.20
CA ASN A 90 -11.07 -3.08 5.50
C ASN A 90 -9.62 -3.39 5.95
N ALA A 91 -9.02 -2.54 6.79
CA ALA A 91 -7.66 -2.75 7.29
C ALA A 91 -7.53 -3.93 8.28
N GLY A 92 -8.63 -4.61 8.62
CA GLY A 92 -8.64 -5.75 9.53
C GLY A 92 -9.91 -6.59 9.36
N GLY A 93 -9.80 -7.90 9.53
CA GLY A 93 -10.90 -8.84 9.30
C GLY A 93 -10.40 -10.17 8.73
N LYS A 94 -11.22 -10.80 7.88
CA LYS A 94 -10.83 -12.05 7.19
C LYS A 94 -9.74 -11.74 6.16
N GLY A 95 -8.58 -12.38 6.31
CA GLY A 95 -7.41 -12.21 5.45
C GLY A 95 -6.77 -13.53 5.07
N ILE A 96 -5.73 -13.44 4.26
CA ILE A 96 -4.85 -14.55 3.91
C ILE A 96 -3.54 -14.34 4.66
N HIS A 97 -3.11 -15.37 5.39
CA HIS A 97 -1.78 -15.42 5.98
C HIS A 97 -0.96 -16.47 5.25
N THR A 98 0.20 -16.07 4.78
CA THR A 98 1.12 -16.92 4.03
C THR A 98 2.16 -17.47 5.00
N VAL A 99 2.43 -18.77 4.90
CA VAL A 99 3.41 -19.47 5.74
C VAL A 99 4.45 -20.13 4.85
N LEU A 100 5.70 -20.17 5.31
CA LEU A 100 6.75 -20.89 4.62
C LEU A 100 6.50 -22.40 4.80
N ARG A 101 6.61 -23.14 3.70
CA ARG A 101 6.52 -24.60 3.71
C ARG A 101 7.64 -25.17 2.86
N GLU A 102 8.42 -26.07 3.43
CA GLU A 102 9.40 -26.84 2.67
C GLU A 102 8.68 -27.82 1.72
N VAL A 103 9.17 -27.90 0.49
CA VAL A 103 8.62 -28.76 -0.56
C VAL A 103 9.78 -29.38 -1.35
N ASP A 104 9.66 -30.65 -1.71
CA ASP A 104 10.65 -31.32 -2.54
C ASP A 104 10.63 -30.76 -3.96
N CYS A 105 11.73 -30.14 -4.38
CA CYS A 105 11.92 -29.72 -5.77
C CYS A 105 12.17 -30.96 -6.64
N LYS A 106 11.13 -31.46 -7.30
CA LYS A 106 11.27 -32.55 -8.27
C LYS A 106 12.21 -32.11 -9.41
N PRO A 107 13.15 -32.95 -9.86
CA PRO A 107 13.93 -32.66 -11.04
C PRO A 107 13.00 -32.41 -12.23
N ILE A 108 13.21 -31.31 -12.94
CA ILE A 108 12.52 -31.07 -14.21
C ILE A 108 13.19 -31.98 -15.25
N GLU A 109 12.45 -32.95 -15.81
CA GLU A 109 12.99 -33.95 -16.73
C GLU A 109 13.58 -33.36 -18.02
N SER A 110 13.22 -32.13 -18.40
CA SER A 110 13.98 -31.30 -19.34
C SER A 110 13.44 -29.88 -19.33
N VAL A 111 14.33 -28.88 -19.26
CA VAL A 111 13.99 -27.50 -19.60
C VAL A 111 14.35 -27.35 -21.08
N PRO A 112 13.43 -27.10 -22.01
CA PRO A 112 13.81 -26.76 -23.38
C PRO A 112 14.66 -25.49 -23.30
N ARG A 113 15.93 -25.61 -23.69
CA ARG A 113 16.84 -24.46 -23.76
C ARG A 113 16.35 -23.56 -24.89
N VAL A 114 15.52 -22.57 -24.56
CA VAL A 114 15.26 -21.46 -25.47
C VAL A 114 16.39 -20.47 -25.26
N PHE A 115 17.46 -20.63 -26.03
CA PHE A 115 18.40 -19.55 -26.26
C PHE A 115 17.75 -18.59 -27.26
N VAL A 116 17.61 -17.32 -26.86
CA VAL A 116 17.41 -16.19 -27.79
C VAL A 116 18.74 -15.51 -27.95
#